data_AF-A0A957EEL2-F1
#
_entry.id   AF-A0A957EEL2-F1
#
_cell.length_a   1.000
_cell.length_b   1.000
_cell.length_c   1.000
_cell.angle_alpha   90.00
_cell.angle_beta   90.00
_cell.angle_gamma   90.00
#
_symmetry.space_group_name_H-M   'P 1'
#
loop_
_entity.id
_entity.type
_entity.pdbx_description
1 polymer ?
#
loop_
_entity_poly.entity_id
_entity_poly.type
_entity_poly.pdbx_seq_one_letter_code
_entity_poly.pdbx_strand_id
1 'polypeptide(L)'
;MKTKQTLLVMSLLIMSLLAVACGQTNEPGVTNGDTAPATTDDTAAGLANPASVYCGEQGGTLEIRTDNNGGQYGVCLFDDGSECDEWAFFRGECAPSSIPLFETLWVLQSYGGQSPVAGTVPTLKISSDGQLSGSAGCNTFFSNATIDGNTWQVGEVGSTMMACIDDGLMEQETAVIDLLSSVISHALSNGQLTLHSIGGDLVYVPASNTALEGTTWTLNGIAQDEAIVSTWIDTDVTLLLSDGKLSGYTGCNDYFGSYTVDGSAVTFSAIGQTRRACDEEHGQREMELMTALAQVAAYRTELNTLTLLDENGRSLLTMIVTQPAS
;
A
#
# COMPACT_ATOMS: atom_id res chain seq x y z
N MET A 1 31.88 -42.74 2.21
CA MET A 1 33.04 -42.64 3.12
C MET A 1 32.54 -42.29 4.52
N LYS A 2 32.92 -43.08 5.52
CA LYS A 2 32.58 -42.94 6.96
C LYS A 2 33.60 -42.05 7.67
N THR A 3 33.18 -41.25 8.64
CA THR A 3 33.78 -41.09 10.01
C THR A 3 32.84 -40.15 10.82
N LYS A 4 32.13 -40.55 11.91
CA LYS A 4 32.51 -40.94 13.29
C LYS A 4 33.37 -39.85 13.98
N GLN A 5 33.25 -39.43 15.23
CA GLN A 5 32.50 -39.72 16.48
C GLN A 5 32.77 -38.48 17.40
N THR A 6 32.04 -38.13 18.47
CA THR A 6 32.22 -38.70 19.82
C THR A 6 31.26 -38.02 20.82
N LEU A 7 30.75 -38.84 21.74
CA LEU A 7 29.80 -38.59 22.84
C LEU A 7 30.56 -38.68 24.19
N LEU A 8 30.12 -37.98 25.26
CA LEU A 8 30.09 -38.37 26.71
C LEU A 8 29.84 -37.08 27.55
N VAL A 9 28.75 -36.89 28.32
CA VAL A 9 28.29 -37.50 29.59
C VAL A 9 29.27 -37.29 30.77
N MET A 10 28.88 -36.55 31.83
CA MET A 10 28.59 -37.12 33.17
C MET A 10 28.22 -36.06 34.24
N SER A 11 27.27 -36.47 35.09
CA SER A 11 26.59 -35.82 36.20
C SER A 11 27.43 -35.63 37.48
N LEU A 12 27.00 -34.76 38.41
CA LEU A 12 27.19 -35.00 39.86
C LEU A 12 26.14 -34.29 40.75
N LEU A 13 25.53 -35.09 41.63
CA LEU A 13 24.61 -34.75 42.74
C LEU A 13 25.31 -33.93 43.84
N ILE A 14 24.53 -33.23 44.69
CA ILE A 14 24.62 -33.31 46.17
C ILE A 14 23.22 -33.19 46.78
N MET A 15 22.96 -34.12 47.72
CA MET A 15 21.79 -34.37 48.57
C MET A 15 22.04 -33.67 49.93
N SER A 16 21.09 -33.02 50.60
CA SER A 16 20.29 -33.56 51.71
C SER A 16 20.09 -32.47 52.79
N LEU A 17 18.88 -32.30 53.35
CA LEU A 17 18.52 -32.70 54.73
C LEU A 17 17.10 -32.21 55.10
N LEU A 18 16.30 -33.12 55.66
CA LEU A 18 14.95 -32.93 56.17
C LEU A 18 14.94 -32.32 57.59
N ALA A 19 13.84 -31.65 57.95
CA ALA A 19 13.19 -31.84 59.25
C ALA A 19 11.68 -31.53 59.17
N VAL A 20 10.90 -32.55 59.52
CA VAL A 20 9.44 -32.57 59.71
C VAL A 20 9.13 -32.17 61.15
N ALA A 21 8.07 -31.40 61.39
CA ALA A 21 7.32 -31.46 62.64
C ALA A 21 5.85 -31.02 62.43
N CYS A 22 4.93 -31.96 62.67
CA CYS A 22 3.49 -31.74 62.77
C CYS A 22 3.11 -31.02 64.07
N GLY A 23 1.97 -30.32 64.05
CA GLY A 23 1.25 -29.91 65.26
C GLY A 23 -0.08 -29.24 64.94
N GLN A 24 -1.15 -30.02 64.81
CA GLN A 24 -2.54 -29.56 64.89
C GLN A 24 -3.01 -29.62 66.34
N THR A 25 -3.70 -28.58 66.80
CA THR A 25 -4.68 -28.67 67.89
C THR A 25 -5.87 -27.76 67.56
N ASN A 26 -7.04 -28.37 67.32
CA ASN A 26 -8.37 -27.77 67.49
C ASN A 26 -8.65 -27.70 69.02
N GLU A 27 -9.40 -26.78 69.65
CA GLU A 27 -10.82 -26.35 69.58
C GLU A 27 -11.03 -25.25 70.70
N PRO A 28 -12.24 -24.81 71.14
CA PRO A 28 -13.37 -24.16 70.46
C PRO A 28 -13.95 -22.90 71.20
N GLY A 29 -14.76 -22.07 70.51
CA GLY A 29 -16.03 -21.51 71.06
C GLY A 29 -16.13 -20.08 71.67
N VAL A 30 -17.12 -19.32 71.15
CA VAL A 30 -18.17 -18.52 71.88
C VAL A 30 -18.09 -16.96 71.96
N THR A 31 -19.02 -16.34 71.19
CA THR A 31 -19.93 -15.16 71.37
C THR A 31 -19.53 -13.67 71.34
N ASN A 32 -20.28 -12.97 70.46
CA ASN A 32 -21.02 -11.68 70.56
C ASN A 32 -20.30 -10.32 70.63
N GLY A 33 -20.64 -9.50 69.62
CA GLY A 33 -21.10 -8.11 69.78
C GLY A 33 -20.04 -7.02 69.82
N ASP A 34 -19.89 -6.25 68.73
CA ASP A 34 -20.15 -4.80 68.78
C ASP A 34 -20.03 -4.14 67.39
N THR A 35 -20.94 -3.21 67.16
CA THR A 35 -21.21 -2.46 65.92
C THR A 35 -20.36 -1.18 65.80
N ALA A 36 -19.77 -1.00 64.60
CA ALA A 36 -19.46 0.25 63.89
C ALA A 36 -18.34 1.20 64.41
N PRO A 37 -17.74 2.05 63.53
CA PRO A 37 -18.04 2.26 62.11
C PRO A 37 -16.87 1.96 61.15
N ALA A 38 -17.25 1.64 59.92
CA ALA A 38 -16.38 1.66 58.75
C ALA A 38 -15.92 3.10 58.48
N THR A 39 -14.61 3.32 58.48
CA THR A 39 -14.02 4.44 57.75
C THR A 39 -13.92 4.02 56.30
N THR A 40 -14.85 4.51 55.49
CA THR A 40 -14.75 4.53 54.03
C THR A 40 -13.55 5.39 53.65
N ASP A 41 -12.41 4.76 53.41
CA ASP A 41 -11.33 5.37 52.64
C ASP A 41 -11.51 4.94 51.18
N ASP A 42 -12.53 5.54 50.56
CA ASP A 42 -12.85 5.39 49.15
C ASP A 42 -12.22 6.57 48.41
N THR A 43 -10.92 6.49 48.13
CA THR A 43 -10.21 7.30 47.11
C THR A 43 -8.85 6.68 46.77
N ALA A 44 -8.80 5.36 46.55
CA ALA A 44 -7.81 4.81 45.64
C ALA A 44 -8.37 4.94 44.22
N ALA A 45 -8.40 6.17 43.69
CA ALA A 45 -8.53 6.37 42.26
C ALA A 45 -7.41 5.56 41.60
N GLY A 46 -7.76 4.45 40.96
CA GLY A 46 -6.81 3.55 40.32
C GLY A 46 -5.89 4.34 39.41
N LEU A 47 -4.59 4.08 39.49
CA LEU A 47 -3.58 4.72 38.64
C LEU A 47 -4.05 4.62 37.18
N ALA A 48 -4.30 5.75 36.53
CA ALA A 48 -4.75 5.76 35.15
C ALA A 48 -3.73 5.04 34.27
N ASN A 49 -4.21 4.27 33.29
CA ASN A 49 -3.33 3.56 32.36
C ASN A 49 -2.50 4.60 31.57
N PRO A 50 -1.16 4.57 31.64
CA PRO A 50 -0.33 5.58 30.99
C PRO A 50 -0.48 5.61 29.47
N ALA A 51 -0.72 4.46 28.82
CA ALA A 51 -0.96 4.40 27.38
C ALA A 51 -2.29 5.06 26.99
N SER A 52 -3.34 4.81 27.79
CA SER A 52 -4.65 5.44 27.63
C SER A 52 -4.60 6.96 27.84
N VAL A 53 -3.85 7.44 28.83
CA VAL A 53 -3.64 8.88 29.08
C VAL A 53 -2.87 9.50 27.92
N TYR A 54 -1.78 8.86 27.50
CA TYR A 54 -0.97 9.32 26.38
C TYR A 54 -1.80 9.46 25.10
N CYS A 55 -2.68 8.51 24.79
CA CYS A 55 -3.61 8.63 23.66
C CYS A 55 -4.40 9.95 23.69
N GLY A 56 -5.04 10.26 24.82
CA GLY A 56 -5.80 11.50 24.99
C GLY A 56 -4.93 12.77 24.93
N GLU A 57 -3.72 12.72 25.49
CA GLU A 57 -2.77 13.85 25.44
C GLU A 57 -2.27 14.16 24.03
N GLN A 58 -2.20 13.15 23.15
CA GLN A 58 -1.86 13.33 21.74
C GLN A 58 -3.07 13.68 20.86
N GLY A 59 -4.23 13.96 21.45
CA GLY A 59 -5.45 14.33 20.74
C GLY A 59 -6.24 13.16 20.17
N GLY A 60 -5.90 11.92 20.51
CA GLY A 60 -6.65 10.73 20.12
C GLY A 60 -7.82 10.43 21.06
N THR A 61 -8.78 9.64 20.56
CA THR A 61 -9.89 9.09 21.35
C THR A 61 -9.63 7.63 21.66
N LEU A 62 -9.69 7.24 22.94
CA LEU A 62 -9.50 5.86 23.35
C LEU A 62 -10.78 5.04 23.15
N GLU A 63 -10.67 3.93 22.44
CA GLU A 63 -11.69 2.89 22.30
C GLU A 63 -11.19 1.58 22.93
N ILE A 64 -11.97 0.94 23.80
CA ILE A 64 -11.63 -0.38 24.34
C ILE A 64 -12.27 -1.46 23.47
N ARG A 65 -11.45 -2.31 22.88
CA ARG A 65 -11.89 -3.44 22.04
C ARG A 65 -11.65 -4.76 22.76
N THR A 66 -12.39 -5.79 22.36
CA THR A 66 -12.28 -7.15 22.90
C THR A 66 -11.76 -8.09 21.82
N ASP A 67 -10.72 -8.86 22.12
CA ASP A 67 -10.16 -9.86 21.22
C ASP A 67 -10.98 -11.16 21.19
N ASN A 68 -10.60 -12.10 20.32
CA ASN A 68 -11.28 -13.38 20.14
C ASN A 68 -11.22 -14.30 21.38
N ASN A 69 -10.32 -14.03 22.33
CA ASN A 69 -10.16 -14.76 23.58
C ASN A 69 -10.91 -14.06 24.75
N GLY A 70 -11.58 -12.94 24.50
CA GLY A 70 -12.25 -12.14 25.52
C GLY A 70 -11.33 -11.17 26.26
N GLY A 71 -10.07 -11.03 25.82
CA GLY A 71 -9.13 -10.04 26.35
C GLY A 71 -9.49 -8.63 25.89
N GLN A 72 -9.41 -7.65 26.78
CA GLN A 72 -9.62 -6.24 26.41
C GLN A 72 -8.28 -5.56 26.11
N TYR A 73 -8.26 -4.73 25.07
CA TYR A 73 -7.13 -3.89 24.70
C TYR A 73 -7.61 -2.50 24.30
N GLY A 74 -6.77 -1.49 24.50
CA GLY A 74 -7.06 -0.12 24.13
C GLY A 74 -6.57 0.18 22.72
N VAL A 75 -7.40 0.85 21.93
CA VAL A 75 -7.08 1.38 20.62
C VAL A 75 -7.23 2.89 20.66
N CYS A 76 -6.17 3.61 20.29
CA CYS A 76 -6.18 5.04 20.12
C CYS A 76 -6.64 5.38 18.69
N LEU A 77 -7.76 6.12 18.58
CA LEU A 77 -8.34 6.58 17.33
C LEU A 77 -7.93 8.03 17.06
N PHE A 78 -7.54 8.36 15.83
CA PHE A 78 -7.11 9.71 15.44
C PHE A 78 -8.08 10.36 14.45
N ASP A 79 -8.07 11.70 14.37
CA ASP A 79 -8.94 12.49 13.49
C ASP A 79 -8.69 12.22 11.99
N ASP A 80 -7.49 11.73 11.63
CA ASP A 80 -7.13 11.32 10.27
C ASP A 80 -7.71 9.94 9.86
N GLY A 81 -8.41 9.28 10.79
CA GLY A 81 -9.00 7.95 10.62
C GLY A 81 -8.06 6.79 10.96
N SER A 82 -6.80 7.05 11.27
CA SER A 82 -5.87 6.01 11.71
C SER A 82 -6.15 5.54 13.12
N GLU A 83 -5.69 4.33 13.42
CA GLU A 83 -5.83 3.72 14.73
C GLU A 83 -4.57 2.95 15.12
N CYS A 84 -4.24 2.98 16.41
CA CYS A 84 -3.09 2.29 16.98
C CYS A 84 -3.50 1.55 18.25
N ASP A 85 -2.95 0.35 18.47
CA ASP A 85 -2.90 -0.22 19.82
C ASP A 85 -2.25 0.82 20.76
N GLU A 86 -2.88 1.08 21.90
CA GLU A 86 -2.47 2.18 22.79
C GLU A 86 -1.03 2.01 23.28
N TRP A 87 -0.58 0.78 23.47
CA TRP A 87 0.77 0.46 23.93
C TRP A 87 1.80 0.54 22.81
N ALA A 88 1.43 0.12 21.59
CA ALA A 88 2.25 0.34 20.40
C ALA A 88 2.44 1.84 20.12
N PHE A 89 1.38 2.65 20.26
CA PHE A 89 1.48 4.10 20.13
C PHE A 89 2.36 4.73 21.21
N PHE A 90 2.15 4.34 22.47
CA PHE A 90 2.95 4.81 23.60
C PHE A 90 4.45 4.51 23.45
N ARG A 91 4.81 3.38 22.81
CA ARG A 91 6.20 3.01 22.53
C ARG A 91 6.75 3.58 21.21
N GLY A 92 5.94 4.29 20.43
CA GLY A 92 6.33 4.79 19.11
C GLY A 92 6.48 3.70 18.04
N GLU A 93 5.92 2.51 18.28
CA GLU A 93 5.84 1.41 17.30
C GLU A 93 4.66 1.58 16.34
N CYS A 94 3.73 2.47 16.70
CA CYS A 94 2.62 2.93 15.87
C CYS A 94 2.54 4.46 15.99
N ALA A 95 2.01 5.12 14.97
CA ALA A 95 1.77 6.57 14.97
C ALA A 95 0.56 6.87 14.09
N PRO A 96 -0.16 7.99 14.34
CA PRO A 96 -1.19 8.45 13.44
C PRO A 96 -0.67 8.55 12.01
N SER A 97 -1.47 8.08 11.06
CA SER A 97 -1.14 8.14 9.65
C SER A 97 -1.17 9.60 9.17
N SER A 98 -0.05 10.12 8.66
CA SER A 98 -0.09 11.41 7.96
C SER A 98 -0.87 11.36 6.64
N ILE A 99 -1.30 10.18 6.20
CA ILE A 99 -2.06 9.97 4.97
C ILE A 99 -3.55 9.89 5.36
N PRO A 100 -4.37 10.85 4.93
CA PRO A 100 -5.80 10.84 5.23
C PRO A 100 -6.48 9.68 4.49
N LEU A 101 -7.48 9.05 5.12
CA LEU A 101 -8.33 8.06 4.44
C LEU A 101 -8.99 8.64 3.19
N PHE A 102 -9.59 9.82 3.36
CA PHE A 102 -10.36 10.53 2.36
C PHE A 102 -9.47 11.33 1.43
N GLU A 103 -9.91 11.48 0.18
CA GLU A 103 -9.26 12.22 -0.91
C GLU A 103 -7.88 11.68 -1.35
N THR A 104 -7.32 10.73 -0.62
CA THR A 104 -6.14 9.97 -1.04
C THR A 104 -6.48 9.03 -2.19
N LEU A 105 -5.63 9.03 -3.22
CA LEU A 105 -5.64 7.99 -4.24
C LEU A 105 -4.84 6.79 -3.70
N TRP A 106 -5.51 5.66 -3.57
CA TRP A 106 -4.96 4.41 -3.06
C TRP A 106 -4.69 3.45 -4.22
N VAL A 107 -3.56 2.74 -4.17
CA VAL A 107 -3.15 1.74 -5.16
C VAL A 107 -3.17 0.36 -4.52
N LEU A 108 -3.90 -0.57 -5.15
CA LEU A 108 -4.09 -1.93 -4.64
C LEU A 108 -2.77 -2.70 -4.68
N GLN A 109 -2.40 -3.31 -3.55
CA GLN A 109 -1.25 -4.20 -3.41
C GLN A 109 -1.67 -5.66 -3.32
N SER A 110 -2.83 -5.95 -2.74
CA SER A 110 -3.36 -7.30 -2.61
C SER A 110 -4.88 -7.29 -2.46
N TYR A 111 -5.54 -8.33 -2.97
CA TYR A 111 -6.97 -8.59 -2.80
C TYR A 111 -7.19 -10.06 -2.45
N GLY A 112 -7.78 -10.35 -1.29
CA GLY A 112 -8.00 -11.74 -0.84
C GLY A 112 -6.70 -12.57 -0.72
N GLY A 113 -5.55 -11.91 -0.54
CA GLY A 113 -4.22 -12.53 -0.53
C GLY A 113 -3.58 -12.75 -1.91
N GLN A 114 -4.23 -12.33 -3.00
CA GLN A 114 -3.69 -12.36 -4.36
C GLN A 114 -3.06 -11.01 -4.72
N SER A 115 -1.99 -11.02 -5.51
CA SER A 115 -1.41 -9.80 -6.08
C SER A 115 -2.17 -9.39 -7.35
N PRO A 116 -2.27 -8.08 -7.65
CA PRO A 116 -2.79 -7.59 -8.92
C PRO A 116 -2.11 -8.25 -10.13
N VAL A 117 -2.89 -8.54 -11.17
CA VAL A 117 -2.44 -8.98 -12.48
C VAL A 117 -1.38 -8.00 -12.97
N ALA A 118 -0.28 -8.56 -13.49
CA ALA A 118 0.89 -7.82 -13.89
C ALA A 118 0.51 -6.60 -14.76
N GLY A 119 1.03 -5.45 -14.33
CA GLY A 119 0.85 -4.12 -14.90
C GLY A 119 -0.57 -3.60 -15.09
N THR A 120 -1.53 -4.17 -14.37
CA THR A 120 -2.65 -3.36 -13.89
C THR A 120 -2.21 -2.50 -12.72
N VAL A 121 -2.92 -1.39 -12.50
CA VAL A 121 -2.79 -0.57 -11.29
C VAL A 121 -4.18 -0.31 -10.77
N PRO A 122 -4.83 -1.28 -10.11
CA PRO A 122 -6.15 -1.05 -9.55
C PRO A 122 -6.05 0.04 -8.47
N THR A 123 -7.00 0.95 -8.48
CA THR A 123 -7.01 2.11 -7.60
C THR A 123 -8.32 2.22 -6.85
N LEU A 124 -8.27 2.93 -5.72
CA LEU A 124 -9.43 3.35 -4.96
C LEU A 124 -9.24 4.80 -4.54
N LYS A 125 -10.29 5.61 -4.68
CA LYS A 125 -10.41 6.92 -4.04
C LYS A 125 -11.71 6.92 -3.24
N ILE A 126 -11.60 7.36 -1.99
CA ILE A 126 -12.73 7.55 -1.08
C ILE A 126 -12.91 9.06 -0.93
N SER A 127 -13.97 9.60 -1.49
CA SER A 127 -14.30 11.02 -1.34
C SER A 127 -14.86 11.30 0.05
N SER A 128 -14.68 12.52 0.52
CA SER A 128 -15.16 12.99 1.83
C SER A 128 -16.68 12.90 2.03
N ASP A 129 -17.46 12.80 0.94
CA ASP A 129 -18.91 12.58 0.94
C ASP A 129 -19.32 11.09 0.92
N GLY A 130 -18.36 10.18 1.03
CA GLY A 130 -18.58 8.73 1.00
C GLY A 130 -18.61 8.13 -0.40
N GLN A 131 -18.39 8.89 -1.47
CA GLN A 131 -18.30 8.30 -2.81
C GLN A 131 -17.02 7.48 -2.96
N LEU A 132 -17.15 6.26 -3.48
CA LEU A 132 -16.03 5.40 -3.85
C LEU A 132 -15.86 5.43 -5.37
N SER A 133 -14.63 5.58 -5.85
CA SER A 133 -14.32 5.51 -7.28
C SER A 133 -12.94 4.91 -7.51
N GLY A 134 -12.71 4.30 -8.67
CA GLY A 134 -11.40 3.75 -8.98
C GLY A 134 -11.39 2.83 -10.19
N SER A 135 -10.30 2.08 -10.32
CA SER A 135 -10.16 1.02 -11.32
C SER A 135 -9.96 -0.32 -10.62
N ALA A 136 -10.63 -1.37 -11.10
CA ALA A 136 -10.39 -2.74 -10.65
C ALA A 136 -9.38 -3.48 -11.53
N GLY A 137 -8.75 -2.79 -12.49
CA GLY A 137 -7.82 -3.34 -13.47
C GLY A 137 -8.10 -2.77 -14.85
N CYS A 138 -9.09 -3.34 -15.55
CA CYS A 138 -9.48 -2.93 -16.89
C CYS A 138 -10.71 -2.01 -16.89
N ASN A 139 -11.64 -2.21 -15.96
CA ASN A 139 -12.83 -1.42 -15.77
C ASN A 139 -12.72 -0.46 -14.59
N THR A 140 -13.35 0.70 -14.76
CA THR A 140 -13.54 1.66 -13.67
C THR A 140 -14.80 1.32 -12.89
N PHE A 141 -14.76 1.47 -11.57
CA PHE A 141 -15.91 1.28 -10.69
C PHE A 141 -16.30 2.58 -9.98
N PHE A 142 -17.54 2.60 -9.52
CA PHE A 142 -18.07 3.64 -8.64
C PHE A 142 -19.08 3.04 -7.66
N SER A 143 -19.16 3.61 -6.46
CA SER A 143 -20.14 3.26 -5.45
C SER A 143 -20.31 4.42 -4.45
N ASN A 144 -21.16 4.24 -3.46
CA ASN A 144 -21.23 5.10 -2.28
C ASN A 144 -21.09 4.23 -1.05
N ALA A 145 -20.46 4.73 -0.01
CA ALA A 145 -20.36 4.08 1.29
C ALA A 145 -20.81 5.03 2.40
N THR A 146 -21.53 4.48 3.37
CA THR A 146 -21.69 5.16 4.68
C THR A 146 -20.55 4.69 5.56
N ILE A 147 -19.74 5.65 6.04
CA ILE A 147 -18.57 5.40 6.89
C ILE A 147 -18.80 6.15 8.19
N ASP A 148 -18.97 5.43 9.30
CA ASP A 148 -19.13 5.98 10.64
C ASP A 148 -18.02 5.42 11.55
N GLY A 149 -17.01 6.24 11.82
CA GLY A 149 -15.77 5.80 12.44
C GLY A 149 -15.14 4.66 11.64
N ASN A 150 -15.11 3.46 12.23
CA ASN A 150 -14.57 2.27 11.58
C ASN A 150 -15.64 1.34 10.97
N THR A 151 -16.92 1.71 11.00
CA THR A 151 -17.99 0.87 10.44
C THR A 151 -18.32 1.30 9.02
N TRP A 152 -18.30 0.35 8.09
CA TRP A 152 -18.59 0.58 6.68
C TRP A 152 -19.89 -0.09 6.26
N GLN A 153 -20.64 0.61 5.40
CA GLN A 153 -21.74 0.05 4.62
C GLN A 153 -21.58 0.51 3.19
N VAL A 154 -21.00 -0.35 2.35
CA VAL A 154 -20.82 -0.08 0.92
C VAL A 154 -22.13 -0.39 0.18
N GLY A 155 -22.54 0.52 -0.68
CA GLY A 155 -23.68 0.34 -1.56
C GLY A 155 -23.37 -0.59 -2.73
N GLU A 156 -24.31 -0.69 -3.66
CA GLU A 156 -24.07 -1.43 -4.90
C GLU A 156 -22.87 -0.82 -5.65
N VAL A 157 -21.94 -1.68 -6.10
CA VAL A 157 -20.76 -1.25 -6.85
C VAL A 157 -21.08 -1.36 -8.33
N GLY A 158 -21.13 -0.21 -9.00
CA GLY A 158 -21.25 -0.13 -10.45
C GLY A 158 -19.87 -0.21 -11.11
N SER A 159 -19.80 -0.78 -12.32
CA SER A 159 -18.58 -0.84 -13.12
C SER A 159 -18.87 -0.56 -14.59
N THR A 160 -17.89 -0.03 -15.30
CA THR A 160 -17.88 -0.09 -16.77
C THR A 160 -17.76 -1.54 -17.24
N MET A 161 -18.12 -1.79 -18.49
CA MET A 161 -18.12 -3.14 -19.09
C MET A 161 -17.25 -3.17 -20.36
N MET A 162 -15.99 -2.77 -20.25
CA MET A 162 -14.97 -3.00 -21.26
C MET A 162 -14.56 -4.47 -21.23
N ALA A 163 -14.50 -5.11 -22.40
CA ALA A 163 -13.98 -6.46 -22.52
C ALA A 163 -12.46 -6.39 -22.67
N CYS A 164 -11.73 -7.03 -21.75
CA CYS A 164 -10.27 -7.09 -21.79
C CYS A 164 -9.78 -8.48 -22.21
N ILE A 165 -8.70 -8.47 -23.00
CA ILE A 165 -8.17 -9.65 -23.71
C ILE A 165 -7.17 -10.43 -22.84
N ASP A 166 -6.58 -9.79 -21.83
CA ASP A 166 -5.53 -10.43 -21.02
C ASP A 166 -6.10 -11.41 -19.98
N ASP A 167 -5.40 -12.53 -19.81
CA ASP A 167 -5.76 -13.60 -18.89
C ASP A 167 -5.80 -13.09 -17.43
N GLY A 168 -6.88 -13.40 -16.71
CA GLY A 168 -7.04 -13.07 -15.29
C GLY A 168 -7.59 -11.69 -14.99
N LEU A 169 -7.66 -10.75 -15.95
CA LEU A 169 -8.13 -9.39 -15.69
C LEU A 169 -9.59 -9.32 -15.26
N MET A 170 -10.47 -9.98 -16.00
CA MET A 170 -11.91 -10.00 -15.67
C MET A 170 -12.19 -10.71 -14.33
N GLU A 171 -11.35 -11.70 -13.99
CA GLU A 171 -11.44 -12.43 -12.72
C GLU A 171 -11.00 -11.56 -11.55
N GLN A 172 -9.89 -10.82 -11.70
CA GLN A 172 -9.48 -9.80 -10.75
C GLN A 172 -10.58 -8.75 -10.55
N GLU A 173 -11.16 -8.22 -11.63
CA GLU A 173 -12.19 -7.20 -11.54
C GLU A 173 -13.38 -7.66 -10.70
N THR A 174 -13.87 -8.87 -11.01
CA THR A 174 -14.98 -9.48 -10.28
C THR A 174 -14.62 -9.65 -8.80
N ALA A 175 -13.45 -10.21 -8.51
CA ALA A 175 -12.99 -10.44 -7.13
C ALA A 175 -12.82 -9.14 -6.33
N VAL A 176 -12.24 -8.11 -6.95
CA VAL A 176 -12.06 -6.80 -6.31
C VAL A 176 -13.41 -6.13 -6.05
N ILE A 177 -14.34 -6.19 -6.99
CA ILE A 177 -15.69 -5.63 -6.83
C ILE A 177 -16.47 -6.36 -5.73
N ASP A 178 -16.40 -7.69 -5.70
CA ASP A 178 -17.07 -8.51 -4.67
C ASP A 178 -16.51 -8.21 -3.26
N LEU A 179 -15.19 -8.12 -3.12
CA LEU A 179 -14.56 -7.73 -1.85
C LEU A 179 -14.92 -6.30 -1.47
N LEU A 180 -14.92 -5.35 -2.42
CA LEU A 180 -15.26 -3.96 -2.14
C LEU A 180 -16.71 -3.82 -1.67
N SER A 181 -17.64 -4.56 -2.28
CA SER A 181 -19.05 -4.57 -1.90
C SER A 181 -19.32 -5.13 -0.50
N SER A 182 -18.35 -5.84 0.09
CA SER A 182 -18.48 -6.53 1.36
C SER A 182 -17.55 -5.98 2.45
N VAL A 183 -16.99 -4.78 2.25
CA VAL A 183 -16.19 -4.08 3.26
C VAL A 183 -17.05 -3.77 4.48
N ILE A 184 -16.54 -4.11 5.66
CA ILE A 184 -17.20 -3.88 6.96
C ILE A 184 -16.41 -2.93 7.87
N SER A 185 -15.10 -2.85 7.70
CA SER A 185 -14.22 -1.96 8.46
C SER A 185 -12.92 -1.69 7.72
N HIS A 186 -12.11 -0.77 8.24
CA HIS A 186 -10.78 -0.48 7.72
C HIS A 186 -9.74 -0.39 8.84
N ALA A 187 -8.48 -0.41 8.45
CA ALA A 187 -7.36 -0.07 9.31
C ALA A 187 -6.36 0.77 8.50
N LEU A 188 -5.86 1.84 9.10
CA LEU A 188 -4.80 2.67 8.57
C LEU A 188 -3.59 2.58 9.50
N SER A 189 -2.56 1.86 9.07
CA SER A 189 -1.33 1.68 9.85
C SER A 189 -0.13 1.54 8.92
N ASN A 190 1.04 2.01 9.34
CA ASN A 190 2.29 1.88 8.56
C ASN A 190 2.22 2.43 7.11
N GLY A 191 1.39 3.45 6.88
CA GLY A 191 1.18 4.03 5.54
C GLY A 191 0.40 3.12 4.58
N GLN A 192 -0.29 2.12 5.10
CA GLN A 192 -1.11 1.16 4.37
C GLN A 192 -2.56 1.27 4.82
N LEU A 193 -3.48 1.22 3.86
CA LEU A 193 -4.92 1.08 4.09
C LEU A 193 -5.28 -0.39 3.88
N THR A 194 -5.86 -1.00 4.90
CA THR A 194 -6.48 -2.32 4.80
C THR A 194 -7.99 -2.15 4.92
N LEU A 195 -8.75 -2.61 3.92
CA LEU A 195 -10.19 -2.76 4.02
C LEU A 195 -10.50 -4.22 4.36
N HIS A 196 -11.17 -4.42 5.47
CA HIS A 196 -11.61 -5.74 5.92
C HIS A 196 -12.96 -6.06 5.30
N SER A 197 -12.99 -7.09 4.46
CA SER A 197 -14.18 -7.55 3.76
C SER A 197 -14.56 -8.98 4.11
N ILE A 198 -15.79 -9.35 3.76
CA ILE A 198 -16.21 -10.76 3.84
C ILE A 198 -15.53 -11.53 2.70
N GLY A 199 -14.63 -12.45 3.04
CA GLY A 199 -13.92 -13.28 2.07
C GLY A 199 -12.44 -12.92 1.86
N GLY A 200 -11.95 -11.86 2.50
CA GLY A 200 -10.55 -11.48 2.50
C GLY A 200 -10.35 -9.97 2.60
N ASP A 201 -9.11 -9.54 2.78
CA ASP A 201 -8.78 -8.11 2.87
C ASP A 201 -8.42 -7.54 1.49
N LEU A 202 -8.73 -6.26 1.29
CA LEU A 202 -8.12 -5.43 0.25
C LEU A 202 -7.04 -4.57 0.90
N VAL A 203 -5.81 -4.64 0.38
CA VAL A 203 -4.65 -3.94 0.94
C VAL A 203 -4.17 -2.92 -0.07
N TYR A 204 -4.08 -1.66 0.34
CA TYR A 204 -3.69 -0.53 -0.49
C TYR A 204 -2.55 0.28 0.14
N VAL A 205 -1.78 0.96 -0.71
CA VAL A 205 -0.80 1.98 -0.32
C VAL A 205 -1.15 3.29 -1.00
N PRO A 206 -0.75 4.46 -0.47
CA PRO A 206 -0.96 5.72 -1.17
C PRO A 206 -0.30 5.68 -2.54
N ALA A 207 -0.97 6.27 -3.52
CA ALA A 207 -0.43 6.48 -4.84
C ALA A 207 0.89 7.25 -4.75
N SER A 208 1.95 6.60 -5.23
CA SER A 208 3.22 7.25 -5.52
C SER A 208 3.44 7.22 -7.02
N ASN A 209 3.97 8.30 -7.57
CA ASN A 209 4.39 8.28 -8.96
C ASN A 209 5.59 7.37 -9.13
N THR A 210 5.55 6.52 -10.16
CA THR A 210 6.70 5.70 -10.53
C THR A 210 7.89 6.60 -10.82
N ALA A 211 9.05 6.23 -10.28
CA ALA A 211 10.27 6.98 -10.49
C ALA A 211 10.57 7.07 -11.99
N LEU A 212 10.94 8.26 -12.46
CA LEU A 212 11.38 8.46 -13.84
C LEU A 212 12.61 7.59 -14.15
N GLU A 213 13.60 7.63 -13.26
CA GLU A 213 14.86 6.87 -13.37
C GLU A 213 14.72 5.43 -12.86
N GLY A 214 15.45 4.50 -13.48
CA GLY A 214 15.42 3.08 -13.13
C GLY A 214 14.18 2.32 -13.63
N THR A 215 13.22 3.02 -14.22
CA THR A 215 12.00 2.46 -14.80
C THR A 215 12.15 2.33 -16.31
N THR A 216 11.80 1.15 -16.84
CA THR A 216 11.60 0.98 -18.28
C THR A 216 10.17 1.38 -18.63
N TRP A 217 10.05 2.34 -19.54
CA TRP A 217 8.80 2.88 -20.03
C TRP A 217 8.57 2.39 -21.46
N THR A 218 7.37 1.91 -21.76
CA THR A 218 6.91 1.52 -23.11
C THR A 218 6.05 2.62 -23.71
N LEU A 219 6.23 2.92 -25.00
CA LEU A 219 5.41 3.93 -25.69
C LEU A 219 3.93 3.54 -25.69
N ASN A 220 3.06 4.48 -25.29
CA ASN A 220 1.61 4.33 -25.34
C ASN A 220 0.97 5.27 -26.38
N GLY A 221 1.59 6.42 -26.63
CA GLY A 221 1.16 7.33 -27.68
C GLY A 221 2.17 8.43 -27.98
N ILE A 222 2.11 8.96 -29.20
CA ILE A 222 2.94 10.08 -29.67
C ILE A 222 2.04 11.20 -30.17
N ALA A 223 2.51 12.43 -30.07
CA ALA A 223 1.82 13.59 -30.64
C ALA A 223 1.78 13.51 -32.17
N GLN A 224 0.57 13.61 -32.73
CA GLN A 224 0.33 13.95 -34.13
C GLN A 224 -0.53 15.21 -34.15
N ASP A 225 -0.01 16.28 -34.76
CA ASP A 225 -0.58 17.63 -34.71
C ASP A 225 -0.78 18.15 -33.26
N GLU A 226 -2.03 18.21 -32.80
CA GLU A 226 -2.42 18.72 -31.47
C GLU A 226 -2.91 17.60 -30.53
N ALA A 227 -2.89 16.34 -30.95
CA ALA A 227 -3.41 15.21 -30.18
C ALA A 227 -2.36 14.12 -29.97
N ILE A 228 -2.38 13.48 -28.79
CA ILE A 228 -1.69 12.21 -28.59
C ILE A 228 -2.51 11.12 -29.26
N VAL A 229 -1.89 10.38 -30.17
CA VAL A 229 -2.52 9.24 -30.82
C VAL A 229 -1.80 7.94 -30.47
N SER A 230 -2.58 6.91 -30.18
CA SER A 230 -2.10 5.55 -29.90
C SER A 230 -2.17 4.72 -31.19
N THR A 231 -1.58 5.22 -32.27
CA THR A 231 -1.45 4.48 -33.54
C THR A 231 -0.31 3.46 -33.50
N TRP A 232 0.54 3.56 -32.49
CA TRP A 232 1.64 2.64 -32.23
C TRP A 232 1.11 1.46 -31.41
N ILE A 233 0.82 0.36 -32.08
CA ILE A 233 0.41 -0.89 -31.42
C ILE A 233 1.61 -1.74 -30.98
N ASP A 234 2.81 -1.36 -31.41
CA ASP A 234 4.06 -2.02 -31.04
C ASP A 234 4.43 -1.69 -29.59
N THR A 235 4.41 -2.72 -28.75
CA THR A 235 4.72 -2.65 -27.32
C THR A 235 6.23 -2.72 -27.03
N ASP A 236 7.07 -2.72 -28.06
CA ASP A 236 8.52 -2.89 -27.93
C ASP A 236 9.30 -1.56 -27.90
N VAL A 237 8.66 -0.44 -28.24
CA VAL A 237 9.28 0.89 -28.14
C VAL A 237 9.48 1.24 -26.67
N THR A 238 10.73 1.44 -26.26
CA THR A 238 11.10 1.59 -24.85
C THR A 238 11.95 2.83 -24.58
N LEU A 239 11.92 3.30 -23.33
CA LEU A 239 12.79 4.32 -22.77
C LEU A 239 13.21 3.91 -21.36
N LEU A 240 14.51 3.96 -21.07
CA LEU A 240 15.09 3.78 -19.76
C LEU A 240 16.05 4.94 -19.49
N LEU A 241 15.85 5.61 -18.36
CA LEU A 241 16.76 6.62 -17.83
C LEU A 241 17.49 6.05 -16.62
N SER A 242 18.82 5.99 -16.66
CA SER A 242 19.64 5.50 -15.55
C SER A 242 21.03 6.11 -15.56
N ASP A 243 21.53 6.55 -14.40
CA ASP A 243 22.89 7.06 -14.23
C ASP A 243 23.29 8.14 -15.25
N GLY A 244 22.39 9.10 -15.53
CA GLY A 244 22.61 10.17 -16.51
C GLY A 244 22.63 9.72 -17.99
N LYS A 245 22.27 8.47 -18.27
CA LYS A 245 22.16 7.89 -19.62
C LYS A 245 20.71 7.57 -19.96
N LEU A 246 20.30 7.94 -21.17
CA LEU A 246 19.07 7.42 -21.76
C LEU A 246 19.42 6.26 -22.69
N SER A 247 18.57 5.25 -22.72
CA SER A 247 18.65 4.12 -23.64
C SER A 247 17.26 3.59 -23.95
N GLY A 248 17.08 2.96 -25.10
CA GLY A 248 15.83 2.28 -25.41
C GLY A 248 15.82 1.71 -26.81
N TYR A 249 14.64 1.25 -27.23
CA TYR A 249 14.38 0.72 -28.56
C TYR A 249 13.31 1.57 -29.27
N THR A 250 13.51 1.89 -30.55
CA THR A 250 12.60 2.73 -31.34
C THR A 250 11.48 1.95 -32.04
N GLY A 251 11.42 0.62 -31.85
CA GLY A 251 10.67 -0.30 -32.71
C GLY A 251 11.52 -0.85 -33.87
N CYS A 252 12.68 -0.23 -34.15
CA CYS A 252 13.61 -0.63 -35.21
C CYS A 252 15.05 -0.68 -34.71
N ASN A 253 15.59 0.43 -34.22
CA ASN A 253 16.96 0.54 -33.72
C ASN A 253 17.02 0.71 -32.21
N ASP A 254 18.14 0.30 -31.64
CA ASP A 254 18.51 0.76 -30.31
C ASP A 254 18.94 2.23 -30.38
N TYR A 255 18.55 3.02 -29.39
CA TYR A 255 18.99 4.41 -29.22
C TYR A 255 19.59 4.62 -27.83
N PHE A 256 20.47 5.62 -27.74
CA PHE A 256 21.20 5.95 -26.53
C PHE A 256 21.54 7.44 -26.51
N GLY A 257 21.85 7.95 -25.32
CA GLY A 257 22.26 9.34 -25.14
C GLY A 257 22.51 9.65 -23.68
N SER A 258 22.50 10.93 -23.34
CA SER A 258 22.62 11.43 -21.97
C SER A 258 21.46 12.33 -21.61
N TYR A 259 21.09 12.35 -20.33
CA TYR A 259 20.03 13.22 -19.84
C TYR A 259 20.46 13.96 -18.57
N THR A 260 19.77 15.06 -18.30
CA THR A 260 19.86 15.80 -17.03
C THR A 260 18.45 16.11 -16.57
N VAL A 261 18.20 15.99 -15.25
CA VAL A 261 16.93 16.35 -14.61
C VAL A 261 17.17 17.49 -13.61
N ASP A 262 16.28 18.48 -13.62
CA ASP A 262 16.19 19.54 -12.61
C ASP A 262 14.71 19.79 -12.28
N GLY A 263 14.25 19.27 -11.15
CA GLY A 263 12.83 19.25 -10.81
C GLY A 263 12.02 18.47 -11.85
N SER A 264 11.05 19.13 -12.50
CA SER A 264 10.26 18.55 -13.61
C SER A 264 10.87 18.81 -14.99
N ALA A 265 11.96 19.57 -15.09
CA ALA A 265 12.67 19.78 -16.33
C ALA A 265 13.55 18.56 -16.62
N VAL A 266 13.55 18.10 -17.87
CA VAL A 266 14.45 17.06 -18.35
C VAL A 266 14.97 17.45 -19.73
N THR A 267 16.28 17.29 -19.93
CA THR A 267 16.92 17.57 -21.21
C THR A 267 17.62 16.32 -21.70
N PHE A 268 17.33 15.91 -22.93
CA PHE A 268 18.05 14.84 -23.61
C PHE A 268 19.13 15.42 -24.51
N SER A 269 20.27 14.73 -24.56
CA SER A 269 21.48 15.21 -25.21
C SER A 269 22.26 14.05 -25.81
N ALA A 270 23.06 14.36 -26.83
CA ALA A 270 23.91 13.39 -27.53
C ALA A 270 23.15 12.12 -27.96
N ILE A 271 21.89 12.27 -28.37
CA ILE A 271 21.07 11.14 -28.80
C ILE A 271 21.66 10.57 -30.10
N GLY A 272 21.99 9.28 -30.05
CA GLY A 272 22.42 8.47 -31.17
C GLY A 272 21.59 7.20 -31.27
N GLN A 273 21.72 6.50 -32.40
CA GLN A 273 21.01 5.25 -32.67
C GLN A 273 21.88 4.29 -33.48
N THR A 274 21.56 3.00 -33.41
CA THR A 274 22.05 2.03 -34.38
C THR A 274 21.43 2.29 -35.76
N ARG A 275 21.95 1.61 -36.78
CA ARG A 275 21.49 1.77 -38.16
C ARG A 275 21.28 0.40 -38.83
N ARG A 276 20.31 -0.36 -38.33
CA ARG A 276 19.79 -1.52 -39.04
C ARG A 276 18.76 -1.06 -40.07
N ALA A 277 18.63 -1.81 -41.16
CA ALA A 277 17.57 -1.58 -42.12
C ALA A 277 16.23 -2.11 -41.55
N CYS A 278 15.17 -1.31 -41.68
CA CYS A 278 13.80 -1.67 -41.36
C CYS A 278 12.91 -1.36 -42.57
N ASP A 279 11.67 -1.82 -42.55
CA ASP A 279 10.69 -1.39 -43.55
C ASP A 279 10.36 0.10 -43.42
N GLU A 280 9.64 0.62 -44.42
CA GLU A 280 9.31 2.04 -44.54
C GLU A 280 8.49 2.55 -43.34
N GLU A 281 7.58 1.72 -42.81
CA GLU A 281 6.72 2.08 -41.70
C GLU A 281 7.51 2.25 -40.41
N HIS A 282 8.33 1.26 -40.04
CA HIS A 282 9.18 1.34 -38.86
C HIS A 282 10.24 2.45 -38.97
N GLY A 283 10.78 2.68 -40.17
CA GLY A 283 11.72 3.77 -40.41
C GLY A 283 11.10 5.16 -40.24
N GLN A 284 9.86 5.36 -40.72
CA GLN A 284 9.12 6.60 -40.53
C GLN A 284 8.76 6.83 -39.06
N ARG A 285 8.24 5.79 -38.40
CA ARG A 285 7.93 5.78 -36.97
C ARG A 285 9.16 6.12 -36.12
N GLU A 286 10.30 5.50 -36.39
CA GLU A 286 11.57 5.83 -35.73
C GLU A 286 11.93 7.32 -35.86
N MET A 287 11.80 7.91 -37.05
CA MET A 287 12.09 9.32 -37.27
C MET A 287 11.17 10.24 -36.45
N GLU A 288 9.89 9.90 -36.35
CA GLU A 288 8.90 10.64 -35.55
C GLU A 288 9.27 10.61 -34.06
N LEU A 289 9.60 9.43 -33.54
CA LEU A 289 10.04 9.28 -32.15
C LEU A 289 11.29 10.10 -31.87
N MET A 290 12.30 10.04 -32.74
CA MET A 290 13.55 10.80 -32.58
C MET A 290 13.32 12.31 -32.64
N THR A 291 12.37 12.76 -33.47
CA THR A 291 11.96 14.16 -33.55
C THR A 291 11.25 14.62 -32.28
N ALA A 292 10.39 13.77 -31.69
CA ALA A 292 9.74 14.05 -30.42
C ALA A 292 10.77 14.10 -29.27
N LEU A 293 11.65 13.09 -29.15
CA LEU A 293 12.69 13.04 -28.12
C LEU A 293 13.63 14.25 -28.15
N ALA A 294 13.93 14.79 -29.33
CA ALA A 294 14.77 15.98 -29.48
C ALA A 294 14.12 17.28 -28.97
N GLN A 295 12.78 17.31 -28.81
CA GLN A 295 12.02 18.48 -28.35
C GLN A 295 11.65 18.42 -26.87
N VAL A 296 11.95 17.31 -26.19
CA VAL A 296 11.61 17.13 -24.78
C VAL A 296 12.36 18.15 -23.91
N ALA A 297 11.61 18.87 -23.09
CA ALA A 297 12.11 19.85 -22.13
C ALA A 297 11.61 19.59 -20.69
N ALA A 298 10.52 18.85 -20.53
CA ALA A 298 9.94 18.53 -19.23
C ALA A 298 9.29 17.15 -19.21
N TYR A 299 9.01 16.64 -18.02
CA TYR A 299 8.29 15.39 -17.83
C TYR A 299 7.24 15.51 -16.71
N ARG A 300 6.28 14.60 -16.75
CA ARG A 300 5.31 14.37 -15.68
C ARG A 300 5.09 12.89 -15.52
N THR A 301 5.25 12.38 -14.30
CA THR A 301 4.88 11.02 -13.92
C THR A 301 3.59 11.05 -13.13
N GLU A 302 2.63 10.21 -13.50
CA GLU A 302 1.35 10.01 -12.81
C GLU A 302 1.11 8.51 -12.68
N LEU A 303 1.26 7.96 -11.46
CA LEU A 303 1.25 6.52 -11.21
C LEU A 303 2.23 5.78 -12.15
N ASN A 304 1.71 5.06 -13.15
CA ASN A 304 2.45 4.28 -14.13
C ASN A 304 2.50 4.94 -15.51
N THR A 305 2.14 6.21 -15.62
CA THR A 305 2.21 6.99 -16.86
C THR A 305 3.34 8.00 -16.79
N LEU A 306 4.17 8.03 -17.83
CA LEU A 306 5.13 9.09 -18.09
C LEU A 306 4.64 9.91 -19.27
N THR A 307 4.48 11.21 -19.07
CA THR A 307 4.27 12.19 -20.15
C THR A 307 5.56 12.98 -20.35
N LEU A 308 6.08 13.00 -21.56
CA LEU A 308 7.18 13.87 -21.96
C LEU A 308 6.61 15.09 -22.69
N LEU A 309 7.12 16.26 -22.35
CA LEU A 309 6.54 17.55 -22.69
C LEU A 309 7.58 18.42 -23.42
N ASP A 310 7.11 19.26 -24.35
CA ASP A 310 7.93 20.30 -24.96
C ASP A 310 8.14 21.51 -24.02
N GLU A 311 8.88 22.52 -24.50
CA GLU A 311 9.15 23.77 -23.76
C GLU A 311 7.89 24.60 -23.42
N ASN A 312 6.79 24.37 -24.15
CA ASN A 312 5.51 25.04 -23.96
C ASN A 312 4.54 24.22 -23.08
N GLY A 313 4.97 23.05 -22.59
CA GLY A 313 4.14 22.14 -21.79
C GLY A 313 3.16 21.30 -22.61
N ARG A 314 3.32 21.20 -23.93
CA ARG A 314 2.53 20.31 -24.79
C ARG A 314 3.07 18.89 -24.66
N SER A 315 2.16 17.91 -24.52
CA SER A 315 2.53 16.49 -24.52
C SER A 315 3.09 16.08 -25.87
N LEU A 316 4.29 15.49 -25.87
CA LEU A 316 4.97 14.91 -27.04
C LEU A 316 4.80 13.40 -27.07
N LEU A 317 4.98 12.76 -25.91
CA LEU A 317 4.94 11.31 -25.74
C LEU A 317 4.18 10.97 -24.47
N THR A 318 3.36 9.94 -24.53
CA THR A 318 2.81 9.25 -23.36
C THR A 318 3.36 7.84 -23.36
N MET A 319 3.92 7.42 -22.23
CA MET A 319 4.52 6.11 -22.01
C MET A 319 3.93 5.48 -20.75
N ILE A 320 3.94 4.16 -20.68
CA ILE A 320 3.47 3.38 -19.53
C ILE A 320 4.59 2.47 -19.01
N VAL A 321 4.58 2.10 -17.73
CA VAL A 321 5.56 1.16 -17.19
C VAL A 321 5.55 -0.15 -17.98
N THR A 322 6.72 -0.60 -18.45
CA THR A 322 6.87 -1.89 -19.12
C THR A 322 6.50 -3.01 -18.15
N GLN A 323 5.50 -3.81 -18.50
CA GLN A 323 5.15 -4.99 -17.71
C GLN A 323 6.16 -6.12 -17.98
N PRO A 324 6.55 -6.92 -16.97
CA PRO A 324 7.25 -8.17 -17.26
C PRO A 324 6.33 -9.08 -18.08
N ALA A 325 6.85 -9.66 -19.15
CA ALA A 325 6.15 -10.72 -19.87
C ALA A 325 5.87 -11.88 -18.89
N SER A 326 4.63 -12.35 -18.89
CA SER A 326 4.15 -13.50 -18.10
C SER A 326 4.80 -14.81 -18.51
#